data_AF-A0A257XEA8-F1
#
_entry.id   AF-A0A257XEA8-F1
#
_cell.length_a   1.000
_cell.length_b   1.000
_cell.length_c   1.000
_cell.angle_alpha   90.00
_cell.angle_beta   90.00
_cell.angle_gamma   90.00
#
_symmetry.space_group_name_H-M   'P 1'
#
loop_
_entity.id
_entity.type
_entity.pdbx_description
1 polymer ?
#
loop_
_entity_poly.entity_id
_entity_poly.type
_entity_poly.pdbx_seq_one_letter_code
_entity_poly.pdbx_strand_id
1 'polypeptide(L)' 'MRAHDRDRFLAALFAASAPRRHLMALYAFNLEVARVREVVREALPGEMRLQWWREIIEG' A
#
# COMPACT_ATOMS: atom_id res chain seq x y z
N MET A 1 -1.82 -7.71 1.67
CA MET A 1 -3.24 -7.61 2.07
C MET A 1 -3.78 -8.82 2.84
N ARG A 2 -3.96 -10.02 2.25
CA ARG A 2 -4.63 -11.15 2.95
C ARG A 2 -4.10 -11.47 4.36
N ALA A 3 -2.80 -11.35 4.58
CA ALA A 3 -2.14 -11.57 5.88
C ALA A 3 -1.89 -10.29 6.70
N HIS A 4 -2.09 -9.11 6.11
CA HIS A 4 -1.67 -7.82 6.69
C HIS A 4 -2.82 -6.82 6.88
N ASP A 5 -3.96 -7.07 6.25
CA ASP A 5 -5.20 -6.28 6.33
C ASP A 5 -6.38 -7.15 5.86
N ARG A 6 -6.87 -7.99 6.78
CA ARG A 6 -7.93 -8.98 6.50
C ARG A 6 -9.22 -8.29 6.11
N ASP A 7 -9.56 -7.20 6.78
CA ASP A 7 -10.84 -6.50 6.61
C ASP A 7 -10.91 -5.84 5.23
N ARG A 8 -9.88 -5.08 4.83
CA ARG A 8 -9.87 -4.50 3.46
C ARG A 8 -9.76 -5.58 2.39
N PHE A 9 -9.08 -6.69 2.66
CA PHE A 9 -9.02 -7.82 1.74
C PHE A 9 -10.41 -8.41 1.51
N LEU A 10 -11.18 -8.68 2.57
CA LEU A 10 -12.53 -9.21 2.46
C LEU A 10 -13.48 -8.19 1.82
N ALA A 11 -13.43 -6.92 2.21
CA ALA A 11 -14.24 -5.85 1.63
C ALA A 11 -14.05 -5.74 0.11
N ALA A 12 -12.81 -5.82 -0.37
CA ALA A 12 -12.52 -5.76 -1.80
C ALA A 12 -13.06 -6.97 -2.59
N LEU A 13 -13.29 -8.13 -1.96
CA LEU A 13 -13.91 -9.28 -2.63
C LEU A 13 -15.37 -9.02 -3.03
N PHE A 14 -16.07 -8.11 -2.33
CA PHE A 14 -17.43 -7.71 -2.68
C PHE A 14 -17.51 -6.74 -3.87
N ALA A 15 -16.39 -6.14 -4.28
CA ALA A 15 -16.37 -5.28 -5.48
C ALA A 15 -16.54 -6.10 -6.77
N ALA A 16 -17.10 -5.47 -7.81
CA ALA A 16 -17.18 -6.05 -9.15
C ALA A 16 -15.78 -6.47 -9.65
N SER A 17 -15.74 -7.47 -10.55
CA SER A 17 -14.49 -8.08 -11.02
C SER A 17 -13.52 -7.07 -11.65
N ALA A 18 -14.04 -6.14 -12.45
CA ALA A 18 -13.24 -5.13 -13.15
C ALA A 18 -12.49 -4.16 -12.19
N PRO A 19 -13.15 -3.49 -11.22
CA PRO A 19 -12.45 -2.59 -10.30
C PRO A 19 -11.66 -3.29 -9.20
N ARG A 20 -11.98 -4.55 -8.84
CA ARG A 20 -11.39 -5.25 -7.70
C ARG A 20 -9.87 -5.21 -7.67
N ARG A 21 -9.20 -5.46 -8.81
CA ARG A 21 -7.73 -5.45 -8.87
C ARG A 21 -7.14 -4.07 -8.55
N HIS A 22 -7.82 -3.00 -8.96
CA HIS A 22 -7.38 -1.63 -8.71
C HIS A 22 -7.55 -1.26 -7.23
N LEU A 23 -8.67 -1.67 -6.61
CA LEU A 23 -8.87 -1.52 -5.16
C LEU A 23 -7.80 -2.27 -4.37
N MET A 24 -7.50 -3.52 -4.75
CA MET A 24 -6.44 -4.31 -4.11
C MET A 24 -5.07 -3.63 -4.26
N ALA A 25 -4.77 -3.02 -5.41
CA ALA A 25 -3.52 -2.29 -5.62
C ALA A 25 -3.42 -1.05 -4.71
N LEU A 26 -4.48 -0.25 -4.61
CA LEU A 26 -4.52 0.93 -3.73
C LEU A 26 -4.35 0.55 -2.25
N TYR A 27 -5.02 -0.51 -1.81
CA TYR A 27 -4.88 -1.00 -0.44
C TYR A 27 -3.52 -1.62 -0.16
N ALA A 28 -2.92 -2.32 -1.12
CA ALA A 28 -1.55 -2.81 -0.98
C ALA A 28 -0.54 -1.66 -0.88
N PHE A 29 -0.68 -0.63 -1.71
CA PHE A 29 0.15 0.58 -1.64
C PHE A 29 0.01 1.30 -0.30
N ASN A 30 -1.24 1.47 0.18
CA ASN A 30 -1.49 2.06 1.49
C ASN A 30 -0.81 1.28 2.63
N LEU A 31 -0.79 -0.06 2.56
CA LEU A 31 -0.07 -0.88 3.53
C LEU A 31 1.44 -0.65 3.47
N GLU A 32 2.03 -0.57 2.28
CA GLU A 32 3.47 -0.31 2.14
C GLU A 32 3.86 1.04 2.73
N VAL A 33 3.08 2.10 2.46
CA VAL A 33 3.29 3.44 3.03
C VAL A 33 3.14 3.41 4.55
N ALA A 34 2.06 2.81 5.07
CA ALA A 34 1.81 2.72 6.50
C ALA A 34 2.89 1.91 7.23
N ARG A 35 3.49 0.91 6.56
CA ARG A 35 4.54 0.07 7.14
C ARG A 35 5.85 0.84 7.31
N VAL A 36 6.15 1.83 6.46
CA VAL A 36 7.43 2.57 6.52
C VAL A 36 7.71 3.06 7.95
N ARG A 37 6.74 3.74 8.58
CA ARG A 37 6.89 4.27 9.95
C ARG A 37 7.13 3.19 11.02
N GLU A 38 6.75 1.95 10.75
CA GLU A 38 6.86 0.85 11.72
C GLU A 38 8.23 0.16 11.64
N VAL A 39 8.91 0.21 10.48
CA VAL A 39 10.18 -0.48 10.26
C VAL A 39 11.40 0.44 10.34
N VAL A 40 11.23 1.74 10.09
CA VAL A 40 12.36 2.68 10.08
C VAL A 40 12.64 3.19 11.49
N ARG A 41 13.91 3.13 11.90
CA ARG A 41 14.39 3.63 13.20
C ARG A 41 14.90 5.07 13.12
N GLU A 42 15.33 5.48 11.93
CA GLU A 42 15.81 6.82 11.60
C GLU A 42 14.93 7.37 10.47
N ALA A 43 14.67 8.67 10.46
CA ALA A 43 13.72 9.29 9.53
C ALA A 43 14.17 9.15 8.05
N LEU A 44 15.46 9.32 7.79
CA LEU A 44 16.03 9.44 6.44
C LEU A 44 15.74 8.22 5.53
N PRO A 45 15.96 6.95 5.94
CA PRO A 45 15.57 5.79 5.14
C PRO A 45 14.08 5.73 4.78
N GLY A 46 13.20 6.21 5.67
CA GLY A 46 11.76 6.25 5.43
C GLY A 46 11.39 7.27 4.36
N GLU A 47 11.97 8.47 4.45
CA GLU A 47 11.80 9.54 3.46
C GLU A 47 12.26 9.12 2.07
N MET A 48 13.42 8.46 1.96
CA MET A 48 13.93 7.95 0.68
C MET A 48 12.97 6.95 0.03
N ARG A 49 12.39 6.02 0.80
CA ARG A 49 11.42 5.04 0.28
C ARG A 49 10.13 5.73 -0.22
N LEU A 50 9.65 6.74 0.51
CA LEU A 50 8.46 7.49 0.10
C LEU A 50 8.72 8.34 -1.15
N GLN A 51 9.92 8.93 -1.25
CA GLN A 51 10.34 9.68 -2.41
C GLN A 51 10.42 8.79 -3.67
N TRP A 52 11.02 7.61 -3.55
CA TRP A 52 11.05 6.64 -4.65
C TRP A 52 9.65 6.24 -5.13
N TRP A 53 8.69 6.04 -4.21
CA TRP A 53 7.31 5.74 -4.58
C TRP A 53 6.65 6.87 -5.37
N ARG A 54 6.91 8.14 -5.03
CA ARG A 54 6.42 9.29 -5.80
C ARG A 54 6.96 9.26 -7.23
N GLU A 55 8.26 9.06 -7.38
CA GLU A 55 8.91 9.00 -8.70
C GLU A 55 8.35 7.88 -9.59
N ILE A 56 8.08 6.69 -9.02
CA ILE A 56 7.47 5.56 -9.75
C ILE A 56 6.05 5.87 -10.22
N ILE A 57 5.28 6.65 -9.46
CA ILE A 57 3.88 6.97 -9.75
C ILE A 57 3.75 8.13 -10.74
N GLU A 58 4.65 9.11 -10.64
CA GLU A 58 4.68 10.30 -11.50
C GLU A 58 5.36 10.05 -12.86
N GLY A 59 6.06 8.92 -13.01
CA GLY A 59 6.77 8.50 -14.23
C GLY A 59 5.90 8.06 -15.40
#